data_AF-A0A899NE43-F1
#
_entry.id   AF-A0A899NE43-F1
#
_cell.length_a   1.000
_cell.length_b   1.000
_cell.length_c   1.000
_cell.angle_alpha   90.00
_cell.angle_beta   90.00
_cell.angle_gamma   90.00
#
_symmetry.space_group_name_H-M   'P 1'
#
loop_
_entity.id
_entity.type
_entity.pdbx_description
1 polymer ?
#
loop_
_entity_poly.entity_id
_entity_poly.type
_entity_poly.pdbx_seq_one_letter_code
_entity_poly.pdbx_strand_id
1 'polypeptide(L)'
;MKNKIEDLKSTIQELIELFEEQNLEHWAEMYKRILFYIDDDLEYAKYKIQSTIGGMGSMDDIVLYRNGDPLIKENNRLDYLRSKLYVFCES
;
A
#
# COMPACT_ATOMS: atom_id res chain seq x y z
N MET A 1 -20.46 -3.32 1.10
CA MET A 1 -19.72 -2.38 0.23
C MET A 1 -19.06 -1.26 1.03
N LYS A 2 -19.79 -0.46 1.83
CA LYS A 2 -19.18 0.56 2.72
C LYS A 2 -18.03 0.03 3.58
N ASN A 3 -18.22 -1.08 4.29
CA ASN A 3 -17.15 -1.65 5.13
C ASN A 3 -15.89 -2.00 4.33
N LYS A 4 -16.02 -2.53 3.10
CA LYS A 4 -14.85 -2.86 2.25
C LYS A 4 -14.08 -1.61 1.81
N ILE A 5 -14.77 -0.50 1.53
CA ILE A 5 -14.13 0.76 1.13
C ILE A 5 -13.42 1.40 2.32
N GLU A 6 -14.05 1.41 3.51
CA GLU A 6 -13.40 1.90 4.73
C GLU A 6 -12.19 1.04 5.12
N ASP A 7 -12.29 -0.30 4.98
CA ASP A 7 -11.16 -1.22 5.19
C ASP A 7 -10.01 -0.94 4.22
N LEU A 8 -10.31 -0.64 2.94
CA LEU A 8 -9.31 -0.23 1.95
C LEU A 8 -8.65 1.09 2.36
N LYS A 9 -9.44 2.11 2.71
CA LYS A 9 -8.90 3.42 3.12
C LYS A 9 -7.99 3.29 4.33
N SER A 10 -8.41 2.52 5.34
CA SER A 10 -7.58 2.21 6.51
C SER A 10 -6.28 1.51 6.12
N THR A 11 -6.35 0.53 5.23
CA THR A 11 -5.16 -0.20 4.74
C THR A 11 -4.18 0.74 4.03
N ILE A 12 -4.68 1.63 3.17
CA ILE A 12 -3.84 2.61 2.47
C ILE A 12 -3.26 3.63 3.45
N GLN A 13 -4.02 4.08 4.44
CA GLN A 13 -3.54 5.00 5.46
C GLN A 13 -2.38 4.37 6.27
N GLU A 14 -2.52 3.11 6.67
CA GLU A 14 -1.45 2.38 7.36
C GLU A 14 -0.19 2.20 6.49
N LEU A 15 -0.34 2.03 5.18
CA LEU A 15 0.79 1.98 4.24
C LEU A 15 1.50 3.34 4.14
N ILE A 16 0.74 4.43 4.05
CA ILE A 16 1.30 5.79 4.00
C ILE A 16 2.14 6.04 5.25
N GLU A 17 1.59 5.76 6.44
CA GLU A 17 2.30 5.91 7.72
C GLU A 17 3.59 5.08 7.74
N LEU A 18 3.51 3.81 7.35
CA LEU A 18 4.68 2.93 7.30
C LEU A 18 5.76 3.47 6.34
N PHE A 19 5.37 3.98 5.17
CA PHE A 19 6.32 4.55 4.22
C PHE A 19 6.94 5.86 4.72
N GLU A 20 6.17 6.73 5.38
CA GLU A 20 6.70 7.94 5.99
C GLU A 20 7.68 7.63 7.14
N GLU A 21 7.35 6.66 8.00
CA GLU A 21 8.24 6.19 9.08
C GLU A 21 9.59 5.66 8.57
N GLN A 22 9.63 5.13 7.34
CA GLN A 22 10.83 4.57 6.72
C GLN A 22 11.49 5.50 5.68
N ASN A 23 11.06 6.76 5.56
CA ASN A 23 11.56 7.72 4.57
C ASN A 23 11.44 7.20 3.12
N LEU A 24 10.27 6.63 2.80
CA LEU A 24 9.90 6.17 1.46
C LEU A 24 8.87 7.13 0.86
N GLU A 25 9.22 8.42 0.76
CA GLU A 25 8.27 9.50 0.44
C GLU A 25 7.61 9.30 -0.93
N HIS A 26 8.34 8.76 -1.91
CA HIS A 26 7.78 8.45 -3.22
C HIS A 26 6.55 7.53 -3.13
N TRP A 27 6.63 6.49 -2.30
CA TRP A 27 5.54 5.54 -2.10
C TRP A 27 4.40 6.14 -1.28
N ALA A 28 4.73 6.87 -0.20
CA ALA A 28 3.73 7.59 0.58
C ALA A 28 2.90 8.56 -0.29
N GLU A 29 3.55 9.37 -1.12
CA GLU A 29 2.88 10.33 -2.01
C GLU A 29 2.08 9.65 -3.14
N MET A 30 2.49 8.46 -3.57
CA MET A 30 1.70 7.66 -4.51
C MET A 30 0.40 7.18 -3.86
N TYR A 31 0.48 6.62 -2.65
CA TYR A 31 -0.69 6.10 -1.94
C TYR A 31 -1.63 7.19 -1.42
N LYS A 32 -1.14 8.38 -1.05
CA LYS A 32 -1.98 9.55 -0.76
C LYS A 32 -2.86 9.95 -1.95
N ARG A 33 -2.31 9.93 -3.17
CA ARG A 33 -3.08 10.19 -4.39
C ARG A 33 -4.14 9.13 -4.62
N ILE A 34 -3.80 7.85 -4.43
CA ILE A 34 -4.77 6.77 -4.56
C ILE A 34 -5.92 6.96 -3.56
N LEU A 35 -5.61 7.28 -2.30
CA LEU A 35 -6.60 7.53 -1.25
C LEU A 35 -7.58 8.65 -1.64
N PHE A 36 -7.09 9.73 -2.26
CA PHE A 36 -7.92 10.82 -2.77
C PHE A 36 -8.94 10.35 -3.83
N TYR A 37 -8.56 9.41 -4.70
CA TYR A 37 -9.45 8.93 -5.76
C TYR A 37 -10.51 7.94 -5.31
N ILE A 38 -10.39 7.31 -4.13
CA ILE A 38 -11.31 6.25 -3.68
C ILE A 38 -12.77 6.71 -3.62
N ASP A 39 -13.01 7.96 -3.22
CA ASP A 39 -14.38 8.50 -3.08
C ASP A 39 -14.98 8.99 -4.41
N ASP A 40 -14.14 9.24 -5.43
CA ASP A 40 -14.55 9.82 -6.72
C ASP A 40 -14.59 8.76 -7.83
N ASP A 41 -13.52 7.97 -7.97
CA ASP A 41 -13.38 6.92 -8.97
C ASP A 41 -12.65 5.69 -8.38
N LEU A 42 -13.44 4.79 -7.80
CA LEU A 42 -12.94 3.57 -7.17
C LEU A 42 -12.26 2.63 -8.17
N GLU A 43 -12.73 2.57 -9.42
CA GLU A 43 -12.14 1.70 -10.43
C GLU A 43 -10.78 2.22 -10.88
N TYR A 44 -10.64 3.55 -11.02
CA TYR A 44 -9.34 4.17 -11.25
C TYR A 44 -8.39 3.97 -10.07
N ALA A 45 -8.88 4.11 -8.83
CA ALA A 45 -8.09 3.81 -7.63
C ALA A 45 -7.62 2.35 -7.61
N LYS A 46 -8.50 1.39 -7.93
CA LYS A 46 -8.16 -0.04 -8.06
C LYS A 46 -7.09 -0.27 -9.12
N TYR A 47 -7.24 0.31 -10.31
CA TYR A 47 -6.24 0.21 -11.38
C TYR A 47 -4.88 0.76 -10.94
N LYS A 48 -4.87 1.90 -10.22
CA LYS A 48 -3.63 2.47 -9.68
C LYS A 48 -2.98 1.56 -8.64
N ILE A 49 -3.75 0.96 -7.73
CA ILE A 49 -3.23 -0.03 -6.77
C ILE A 49 -2.67 -1.24 -7.53
N GLN A 50 -3.39 -1.78 -8.50
CA GLN A 50 -2.91 -2.90 -9.32
C GLN A 50 -1.61 -2.56 -10.05
N SER A 51 -1.41 -1.30 -10.46
CA SER A 51 -0.14 -0.88 -11.09
C SER A 51 1.05 -0.80 -10.11
N THR A 52 0.81 -0.80 -8.80
CA THR A 52 1.87 -0.82 -7.78
C THR A 52 2.20 -2.22 -7.30
N ILE A 53 1.35 -3.22 -7.56
CA ILE A 53 1.53 -4.62 -7.16
C ILE A 53 1.77 -5.51 -8.37
N GLY A 54 2.81 -6.33 -8.34
CA GLY A 54 3.22 -7.20 -9.42
C GLY A 54 4.12 -6.51 -10.47
N GLY A 55 5.25 -7.16 -10.75
CA GLY A 55 6.26 -6.70 -11.70
C GLY A 55 7.58 -6.36 -11.04
N MET A 56 8.63 -6.20 -11.85
CA MET A 56 9.98 -5.86 -11.38
C MET A 56 10.07 -4.36 -11.10
N GLY A 57 10.52 -3.97 -9.90
CA GLY A 57 10.46 -2.62 -9.38
C GLY A 57 9.09 -2.22 -8.81
N SER A 58 8.22 -3.20 -8.53
CA SER A 58 6.91 -2.95 -7.94
C SER A 58 7.01 -2.77 -6.42
N MET A 59 5.89 -2.43 -5.77
CA MET A 59 5.83 -2.34 -4.33
C MET A 59 6.27 -3.66 -3.67
N ASP A 60 6.06 -4.82 -4.31
CA ASP A 60 6.41 -6.13 -3.75
C ASP A 60 7.91 -6.33 -3.55
N ASP A 61 8.74 -5.59 -4.28
CA ASP A 61 10.20 -5.67 -4.17
C ASP A 61 10.75 -4.87 -2.97
N ILE A 62 9.91 -4.09 -2.28
CA ILE A 62 10.32 -3.32 -1.11
C ILE A 62 10.61 -4.26 0.07
N VAL A 63 11.84 -4.22 0.57
CA VAL A 63 12.22 -4.83 1.85
C VAL A 63 12.77 -3.72 2.75
N LEU A 64 12.18 -3.55 3.92
CA LEU A 64 12.56 -2.53 4.88
C LEU A 64 13.76 -3.00 5.70
N TYR A 65 14.82 -2.20 5.75
CA TYR A 65 16.03 -2.52 6.51
C TYR A 65 16.61 -1.27 7.15
N ARG A 66 17.40 -1.45 8.21
CA ARG A 66 18.15 -0.38 8.88
C ARG A 66 19.51 -0.91 9.26
N ASN A 67 20.57 -0.18 8.91
CA ASN A 67 21.96 -0.58 9.17
C ASN A 67 22.32 -1.97 8.62
N GLY A 68 21.69 -2.39 7.52
CA GLY A 68 21.91 -3.70 6.90
C GLY A 68 21.05 -4.84 7.46
N ASP A 69 20.32 -4.61 8.56
CA ASP A 69 19.44 -5.61 9.15
C ASP A 69 17.98 -5.42 8.70
N PRO A 70 17.26 -6.50 8.35
CA PRO A 70 15.85 -6.42 7.99
C PRO A 70 15.01 -6.04 9.20
N LEU A 71 14.10 -5.09 9.02
CA LEU A 71 13.14 -4.66 10.01
C LEU A 71 11.97 -5.65 10.06
N ILE A 72 12.13 -6.76 10.79
CA ILE A 72 11.20 -7.90 10.73
C ILE A 72 9.75 -7.51 11.02
N LYS A 73 9.52 -6.69 12.05
CA LYS A 73 8.17 -6.29 12.45
C LYS A 73 7.50 -5.44 11.36
N GLU A 74 8.24 -4.50 10.80
CA GLU A 74 7.80 -3.56 9.78
C GLU A 74 7.55 -4.29 8.45
N ASN A 75 8.42 -5.23 8.07
CA ASN A 75 8.20 -6.06 6.89
C ASN A 75 6.97 -6.98 7.05
N ASN A 76 6.77 -7.58 8.24
CA ASN A 76 5.55 -8.34 8.50
C ASN A 76 4.28 -7.46 8.39
N ARG A 77 4.36 -6.21 8.85
CA ARG A 77 3.28 -5.22 8.68
C ARG A 77 3.06 -4.92 7.19
N LEU A 78 4.13 -4.67 6.44
CA LEU A 78 4.07 -4.40 5.00
C LEU A 78 3.45 -5.56 4.22
N ASP A 79 3.84 -6.80 4.51
CA ASP A 79 3.31 -8.01 3.87
C ASP A 79 1.83 -8.22 4.18
N TYR A 80 1.41 -7.96 5.43
CA TYR A 80 0.01 -8.01 5.79
C TYR A 80 -0.81 -6.97 5.00
N LEU A 81 -0.31 -5.73 4.89
CA LEU A 81 -0.98 -4.66 4.13
C LEU A 81 -1.05 -4.97 2.63
N ARG A 82 0.02 -5.52 2.04
CA ARG A 82 0.04 -6.04 0.66
C ARG A 82 -1.07 -7.06 0.45
N SER A 83 -1.18 -8.05 1.34
CA SER A 83 -2.18 -9.11 1.21
C SER A 83 -3.61 -8.56 1.18
N LYS A 84 -3.91 -7.53 1.99
CA LYS A 84 -5.20 -6.86 1.97
C LYS A 84 -5.47 -6.14 0.64
N LEU A 85 -4.47 -5.45 0.09
CA LEU A 85 -4.60 -4.79 -1.22
C LEU A 85 -4.85 -5.81 -2.34
N TYR A 86 -4.11 -6.93 -2.36
CA TYR A 86 -4.33 -8.02 -3.31
C TYR A 86 -5.76 -8.56 -3.26
N VAL A 87 -6.23 -8.94 -2.06
CA VAL A 87 -7.59 -9.46 -1.87
C VAL A 87 -8.65 -8.46 -2.32
N PHE A 88 -8.43 -7.16 -2.08
CA PHE A 88 -9.36 -6.12 -2.53
C PHE A 88 -9.39 -6.00 -4.06
N CYS A 89 -8.22 -6.03 -4.71
CA CYS A 89 -8.07 -5.88 -6.16
C CYS A 89 -8.56 -7.11 -6.96
N GLU A 90 -8.55 -8.30 -6.37
CA GLU A 90 -9.10 -9.52 -6.98
C GLU A 90 -10.63 -9.65 -6.79
N SER A 91 -11.24 -8.82 -5.93
CA SER A 91 -12.67 -8.86 -5.58
C SER A 91 -13.55 -7.86 -6.35
#